data_AF-A0A662JLI2-F1
#
_entry.id   AF-A0A662JLI2-F1
#
_cell.length_a   1.000
_cell.length_b   1.000
_cell.length_c   1.000
_cell.angle_alpha   90.00
_cell.angle_beta   90.00
_cell.angle_gamma   90.00
#
_symmetry.space_group_name_H-M   'P 1'
#
loop_
_entity.id
_entity.type
_entity.pdbx_description
1 polymer ?
#
loop_
_entity_poly.entity_id
_entity_poly.type
_entity_poly.pdbx_seq_one_letter_code
_entity_poly.pdbx_strand_id
1 'polypeptide(L)' 'MSEVKRRLQFVKAYLDNAEERIALAEFSRARGFHHNAVRLCQEAIELCLKAILRLYGVEYPKSHDVAPLLRRYS' A
#
# COMPACT_ATOMS: atom_id res chain seq x y z
N MET A 1 -4.01 -25.01 2.70
CA MET A 1 -3.39 -24.05 1.74
C MET A 1 -1.96 -23.82 2.15
N SER A 2 -0.99 -23.77 1.22
CA SER A 2 0.40 -23.48 1.57
C SER A 2 0.54 -22.04 2.10
N GLU A 3 1.47 -21.83 3.03
CA GLU A 3 1.76 -20.52 3.60
C GLU A 3 2.10 -19.47 2.53
N VAL A 4 2.85 -19.89 1.50
CA VAL A 4 3.17 -19.10 0.30
C VAL A 4 1.90 -18.61 -0.40
N LYS A 5 0.92 -19.51 -0.63
CA LYS A 5 -0.34 -19.15 -1.30
C LYS A 5 -1.13 -18.12 -0.50
N ARG A 6 -1.13 -18.23 0.84
CA ARG A 6 -1.76 -17.23 1.72
C ARG A 6 -1.06 -15.88 1.64
N ARG A 7 0.28 -15.83 1.63
CA ARG A 7 1.03 -14.56 1.49
C ARG A 7 0.73 -13.87 0.16
N LEU A 8 0.70 -14.63 -0.94
CA LEU A 8 0.41 -14.08 -2.27
C LEU A 8 -1.01 -13.50 -2.37
N GLN A 9 -1.99 -14.07 -1.66
CA GLN A 9 -3.33 -13.47 -1.58
C GLN A 9 -3.32 -12.08 -0.93
N PHE A 10 -2.55 -11.90 0.15
CA PHE A 10 -2.39 -10.58 0.79
C PHE A 10 -1.64 -9.60 -0.10
N VAL A 11 -0.57 -10.04 -0.76
CA VAL A 11 0.17 -9.22 -1.74
C VAL A 11 -0.79 -8.71 -2.81
N LYS A 12 -1.57 -9.60 -3.41
CA LYS A 12 -2.57 -9.23 -4.43
C LYS A 12 -3.58 -8.23 -3.86
N ALA A 13 -4.15 -8.49 -2.69
CA ALA A 13 -5.12 -7.59 -2.08
C ALA A 13 -4.54 -6.18 -1.85
N TYR A 14 -3.29 -6.06 -1.42
CA TYR A 14 -2.65 -4.75 -1.27
C TYR A 14 -2.49 -4.02 -2.61
N LEU A 15 -2.08 -4.74 -3.66
CA LEU A 15 -1.91 -4.15 -5.00
C LEU A 15 -3.26 -3.73 -5.61
N ASP A 16 -4.28 -4.58 -5.50
CA ASP A 16 -5.65 -4.26 -5.97
C ASP A 16 -6.17 -2.98 -5.27
N ASN A 17 -5.94 -2.84 -3.95
CA ASN A 17 -6.32 -1.63 -3.22
C ASN A 17 -5.46 -0.41 -3.60
N ALA A 18 -4.19 -0.60 -3.94
CA ALA A 18 -3.31 0.49 -4.37
C ALA A 18 -3.77 1.07 -5.72
N GLU A 19 -4.18 0.20 -6.64
CA GLU A 19 -4.75 0.59 -7.94
C GLU A 19 -6.02 1.43 -7.77
N GLU A 20 -6.94 0.99 -6.90
CA GLU A 20 -8.13 1.76 -6.55
C GLU A 20 -7.78 3.15 -5.98
N ARG A 21 -6.75 3.25 -5.14
CA ARG A 21 -6.29 4.55 -4.60
C ARG A 21 -5.74 5.47 -5.67
N ILE A 22 -5.03 4.93 -6.67
CA ILE A 22 -4.54 5.71 -7.81
C ILE A 22 -5.72 6.24 -8.64
N ALA A 23 -6.70 5.38 -8.96
CA ALA A 23 -7.89 5.79 -9.71
C ALA A 23 -8.66 6.92 -8.99
N LEU A 24 -8.84 6.80 -7.66
CA LEU A 24 -9.47 7.85 -6.84
C LEU A 24 -8.62 9.13 -6.77
N ALA A 25 -7.29 9.02 -6.78
CA ALA A 25 -6.39 10.17 -6.78
C ALA A 25 -6.52 10.96 -8.09
N GLU A 26 -6.60 10.26 -9.22
CA GLU A 26 -6.83 10.87 -10.54
C GLU A 26 -8.18 11.57 -10.60
N PHE A 27 -9.24 10.93 -10.11
CA PHE A 27 -10.57 11.55 -9.99
C PHE A 27 -10.54 12.80 -9.11
N SER A 28 -9.90 12.73 -7.94
CA SER A 28 -9.77 13.86 -7.02
C SER A 28 -9.00 15.02 -7.64
N ARG A 29 -7.91 14.72 -8.36
CA ARG A 29 -7.12 15.71 -9.10
C ARG A 29 -7.98 16.40 -10.16
N ALA A 30 -8.74 15.63 -10.95
CA ALA A 30 -9.61 16.17 -12.01
C ALA A 30 -10.72 17.08 -11.46
N ARG A 31 -11.14 16.88 -10.22
CA ARG A 31 -12.14 17.70 -9.51
C ARG A 31 -11.53 18.91 -8.77
N GLY A 32 -10.21 19.11 -8.82
CA GLY A 32 -9.51 20.19 -8.11
C GLY A 32 -9.21 19.91 -6.64
N PHE A 33 -9.51 18.71 -6.13
CA PHE A 33 -9.21 18.31 -4.76
C PHE A 33 -7.77 17.78 -4.64
N HIS A 34 -6.78 18.65 -4.88
CA HIS A 34 -5.37 18.27 -4.95
C HIS A 34 -4.83 17.67 -3.64
N HIS A 35 -5.23 18.20 -2.48
CA HIS A 35 -4.87 17.66 -1.17
C HIS A 35 -5.33 16.20 -0.99
N ASN A 36 -6.53 15.89 -1.47
CA ASN A 36 -7.06 14.53 -1.43
C ASN A 36 -6.33 13.60 -2.41
N ALA A 37 -5.99 14.10 -3.60
CA ALA A 37 -5.18 13.34 -4.56
C ALA A 37 -3.82 12.94 -3.96
N VAL A 38 -3.12 13.86 -3.29
CA VAL A 38 -1.83 13.58 -2.62
C VAL A 38 -1.98 12.53 -1.52
N ARG A 39 -3.02 12.65 -0.67
CA ARG A 39 -3.33 11.67 0.39
C ARG A 39 -3.54 10.27 -0.18
N LEU A 40 -4.34 10.15 -1.24
CA LEU A 40 -4.61 8.88 -1.91
C LEU A 40 -3.36 8.26 -2.54
N CYS A 41 -2.50 9.08 -3.15
CA CYS A 41 -1.19 8.62 -3.62
C CYS A 41 -0.30 8.10 -2.48
N GLN A 42 -0.30 8.77 -1.32
CA GLN A 42 0.45 8.32 -0.15
C GLN A 42 -0.08 6.97 0.38
N GLU A 43 -1.40 6.78 0.40
CA GLU A 43 -2.01 5.49 0.74
C GLU A 43 -1.64 4.39 -0.27
N ALA A 44 -1.61 4.69 -1.57
CA ALA A 44 -1.20 3.73 -2.60
C ALA A 44 0.26 3.27 -2.40
N ILE A 45 1.17 4.20 -2.10
CA ILE A 45 2.57 3.88 -1.78
C ILE A 45 2.66 2.98 -0.54
N GLU A 46 1.90 3.30 0.52
CA GLU A 46 1.87 2.50 1.74
C GLU A 46 1.42 1.06 1.48
N LEU A 47 0.40 0.88 0.65
CA LEU A 47 -0.11 -0.44 0.25
C LEU A 47 0.92 -1.22 -0.56
N CYS A 48 1.58 -0.58 -1.54
CA CYS A 48 2.66 -1.20 -2.32
C CYS A 48 3.82 -1.66 -1.42
N LEU A 49 4.22 -0.84 -0.44
CA LEU A 49 5.26 -1.20 0.52
C LEU A 49 4.85 -2.39 1.39
N LYS A 50 3.60 -2.40 1.88
CA LYS A 50 3.03 -3.56 2.61
C LYS A 50 3.05 -4.83 1.75
N ALA A 51 2.75 -4.72 0.46
CA ALA A 51 2.81 -5.84 -0.48
C ALA A 51 4.25 -6.38 -0.60
N ILE A 52 5.24 -5.50 -0.78
CA ILE A 52 6.66 -5.88 -0.85
C ILE A 52 7.10 -6.60 0.43
N LEU A 53 6.83 -6.01 1.60
CA LEU A 53 7.20 -6.62 2.89
C LEU A 53 6.57 -8.00 3.07
N ARG A 54 5.29 -8.15 2.71
CA ARG A 54 4.57 -9.43 2.78
C ARG A 54 5.16 -10.47 1.83
N LEU A 55 5.62 -10.07 0.65
CA LEU A 55 6.29 -10.94 -0.31
C LEU A 55 7.58 -11.54 0.28
N TYR A 56 8.36 -10.73 1.01
CA TYR A 56 9.58 -11.15 1.71
C TYR A 56 9.32 -11.86 3.05
N GLY A 57 8.06 -12.13 3.41
CA GLY A 57 7.71 -12.81 4.66
C GLY A 57 7.79 -11.91 5.91
N VAL A 58 7.94 -10.60 5.73
CA VAL A 58 7.95 -9.64 6.84
C VAL A 58 6.50 -9.25 7.16
N GLU A 59 6.02 -9.62 8.35
CA GLU A 59 4.71 -9.19 8.84
C GLU A 59 4.83 -7.81 9.49
N TYR A 60 4.09 -6.84 8.96
CA TYR A 60 4.04 -5.49 9.52
C TYR A 60 3.26 -5.51 10.85
N PRO A 61 3.79 -4.95 11.96
CA PRO A 61 2.96 -4.69 13.13
C PRO A 61 1.81 -3.76 12.72
N LYS A 62 0.65 -3.81 13.39
CA LYS A 62 -0.55 -3.02 13.05
C LYS A 62 -0.37 -1.48 13.25
N SER A 63 0.77 -0.89 12.91
CA SER A 63 0.96 0.55 12.88
C SER A 63 0.54 1.13 11.53
N HIS A 64 -0.11 2.31 11.57
CA HIS A 64 -0.61 3.03 10.39
C HIS A 64 0.48 3.78 9.61
N ASP A 65 1.72 3.79 10.10
CA ASP A 65 2.84 4.52 9.48
C ASP A 65 3.94 3.53 9.13
N VAL A 66 4.29 3.47 7.84
CA VAL A 66 5.35 2.63 7.25
C VAL A 66 6.74 3.29 7.26
N ALA A 67 6.81 4.60 7.48
CA ALA A 67 8.07 5.35 7.44
C ALA A 67 9.11 4.89 8.47
N PRO A 68 8.75 4.55 9.73
CA PRO A 68 9.72 4.06 10.71
C PRO A 68 10.36 2.73 10.32
N LEU A 69 9.64 1.87 9.61
CA LEU A 69 10.16 0.56 9.22
C LEU A 69 11.09 0.66 8.01
N LEU A 70 10.79 1.52 7.04
CA LEU A 70 11.70 1.80 5.94
C LEU A 70 13.06 2.29 6.44
N ARG A 71 13.07 3.21 7.42
CA ARG A 71 14.30 3.67 8.07
C ARG A 71 15.08 2.57 8.81
N ARG A 72 14.44 1.46 9.16
CA ARG A 72 15.08 0.33 9.83
C ARG A 72 15.80 -0.62 8.85
N TYR A 73 15.38 -0.62 7.58
CA TYR A 73 15.89 -1.50 6.54
C TYR A 73 16.61 -0.77 5.39
N SER A 74 16.78 0.56 5.50
CA SER A 74 17.56 1.42 4.60
C SER A 74 19.02 1.53 5.03
#